data_AF-A0A3M7MD84-F1
#
_entry.id   AF-A0A3M7MD84-F1
#
_cell.length_a   1.000
_cell.length_b   1.000
_cell.length_c   1.000
_cell.angle_alpha   90.00
_cell.angle_beta   90.00
_cell.angle_gamma   90.00
#
_symmetry.space_group_name_H-M   'P 1'
#
loop_
_entity.id
_entity.type
_entity.pdbx_description
1 polymer ?
#
loop_
_entity_poly.entity_id
_entity_poly.type
_entity_poly.pdbx_seq_one_letter_code
_entity_poly.pdbx_strand_id
1 'polypeptide(L)'
;MHLDATNTQFAYWEKQVGIALNTKLPYVLREMSSVGPIGMPGVSDVFGASLWTLNFFLYAASIGISSVQMHMTDNSNASAWQPIPMYGHQTSFVRPQYYAHAAVAQIIGNGNGTTQISALKTSNVGASYDGRIRAYAVYANDKLQSVTLINAKEANASASNKGSFTFNLNLGSDNANKDVFISYLTADGADSQTGVTWNGMAYDDVTGQASPSQNSVTVATTDGNGKVGVPVRDSQAVVVNIGWQLGVNAVLKPDGSQSKKSSAASRDLGRGGGGVGGCVGGCGDGACGGGGGVDGDVESLSFVFLLSNWRIWSYFFLSFGFTHCPCAHSRSVGFFYGGVAYAL
;
A
#
# COMPACT_ATOMS: atom_id res chain seq x y z
N MET A 1 -10.24 16.02 0.68
CA MET A 1 -10.23 15.22 1.94
C MET A 1 -9.12 15.69 2.88
N HIS A 2 -9.28 15.53 4.19
CA HIS A 2 -8.27 15.87 5.21
C HIS A 2 -7.58 14.58 5.72
N LEU A 3 -6.33 14.35 5.34
CA LEU A 3 -5.59 13.11 5.62
C LEU A 3 -5.08 13.00 7.07
N ASP A 4 -5.09 14.08 7.85
CA ASP A 4 -4.80 14.00 9.31
C ASP A 4 -5.83 13.15 10.07
N ALA A 5 -7.04 13.00 9.51
CA ALA A 5 -8.03 12.07 10.03
C ALA A 5 -7.48 10.62 10.08
N THR A 6 -6.62 10.21 9.14
CA THR A 6 -5.94 8.91 9.19
C THR A 6 -5.05 8.79 10.44
N ASN A 7 -4.28 9.81 10.79
CA ASN A 7 -3.47 9.74 12.01
C ASN A 7 -4.36 9.73 13.27
N THR A 8 -5.41 10.57 13.32
CA THR A 8 -6.30 10.66 14.48
C THR A 8 -7.12 9.39 14.71
N GLN A 9 -7.75 8.84 13.67
CA GLN A 9 -8.59 7.63 13.77
C GLN A 9 -7.76 6.39 14.13
N PHE A 10 -6.53 6.30 13.61
CA PHE A 10 -5.69 5.12 13.75
C PHE A 10 -4.71 5.20 14.94
N ALA A 11 -4.70 6.28 15.72
CA ALA A 11 -3.86 6.44 16.92
C ALA A 11 -4.07 5.32 17.98
N TYR A 12 -5.23 4.65 17.98
CA TYR A 12 -5.44 3.43 18.77
C TYR A 12 -4.71 2.22 18.15
N TRP A 13 -4.76 2.06 16.83
CA TRP A 13 -4.06 0.96 16.13
C TRP A 13 -2.56 1.15 16.11
N GLU A 14 -2.01 2.38 16.02
CA GLU A 14 -0.57 2.64 16.20
C GLU A 14 -0.05 2.04 17.52
N LYS A 15 -0.81 2.17 18.62
CA LYS A 15 -0.47 1.56 19.92
C LYS A 15 -0.52 0.03 19.84
N GLN A 16 -1.52 -0.56 19.18
CA GLN A 16 -1.61 -2.02 19.01
C GLN A 16 -0.47 -2.58 18.14
N VAL A 17 -0.08 -1.87 17.09
CA VAL A 17 1.05 -2.23 16.24
C VAL A 17 2.35 -2.16 17.05
N GLY A 18 2.56 -1.09 17.83
CA GLY A 18 3.71 -0.99 18.73
C GLY A 18 3.79 -2.15 19.76
N ILE A 19 2.65 -2.57 20.33
CA ILE A 19 2.58 -3.74 21.21
C ILE A 19 2.94 -5.02 20.43
N ALA A 20 2.40 -5.20 19.22
CA ALA A 20 2.64 -6.38 18.41
C ALA A 20 4.10 -6.50 17.93
N LEU A 21 4.75 -5.39 17.56
CA LEU A 21 6.16 -5.38 17.15
C LEU A 21 7.09 -5.92 18.25
N ASN A 22 6.78 -5.68 19.54
CA ASN A 22 7.51 -6.25 20.67
C ASN A 22 7.43 -7.78 20.73
N THR A 23 6.38 -8.40 20.17
CA THR A 23 6.23 -9.87 20.09
C THR A 23 7.05 -10.50 18.96
N LYS A 24 7.60 -9.69 18.04
CA LYS A 24 8.29 -10.12 16.80
C LYS A 24 7.40 -10.91 15.83
N LEU A 25 6.08 -10.85 16.00
CA LEU A 25 5.09 -11.39 15.06
C LEU A 25 4.56 -10.26 14.14
N PRO A 26 4.18 -10.57 12.89
CA PRO A 26 3.61 -9.58 11.97
C PRO A 26 2.24 -9.12 12.45
N TYR A 27 1.98 -7.81 12.39
CA TYR A 27 0.63 -7.26 12.56
C TYR A 27 -0.05 -7.14 11.19
N VAL A 28 -1.26 -7.68 11.05
CA VAL A 28 -2.02 -7.67 9.79
C VAL A 28 -3.45 -7.17 10.01
N LEU A 29 -3.89 -6.22 9.18
CA LEU A 29 -5.27 -5.75 9.17
C LEU A 29 -6.07 -6.58 8.17
N ARG A 30 -6.88 -7.52 8.69
CA ARG A 30 -7.58 -8.52 7.88
C ARG A 30 -8.89 -8.05 7.25
N GLU A 31 -9.36 -6.86 7.62
CA GLU A 31 -10.51 -6.20 7.01
C GLU A 31 -10.37 -4.68 7.19
N MET A 32 -10.43 -3.91 6.11
CA MET A 32 -10.39 -2.44 6.15
C MET A 32 -11.09 -1.81 4.94
N SER A 33 -11.71 -0.64 5.09
CA SER A 33 -12.25 0.12 3.96
C SER A 33 -12.35 1.62 4.26
N SER A 34 -12.79 2.43 3.29
CA SER A 34 -13.00 3.88 3.49
C SER A 34 -14.24 4.18 4.34
N VAL A 35 -15.38 3.56 4.02
CA VAL A 35 -16.66 3.74 4.73
C VAL A 35 -17.33 2.36 4.88
N GLY A 36 -17.78 2.03 6.09
CA GLY A 36 -18.45 0.76 6.37
C GLY A 36 -19.99 0.84 6.30
N PRO A 37 -20.70 -0.27 6.04
CA PRO A 37 -20.16 -1.60 5.74
C PRO A 37 -19.84 -1.82 4.25
N ILE A 38 -20.55 -1.14 3.33
CA ILE A 38 -20.48 -1.38 1.87
C ILE A 38 -19.99 -0.16 1.07
N GLY A 39 -19.25 0.75 1.71
CA GLY A 39 -18.89 2.05 1.13
C GLY A 39 -20.09 2.99 0.97
N MET A 40 -19.80 4.22 0.56
CA MET A 40 -20.79 5.25 0.23
C MET A 40 -20.64 5.65 -1.25
N PRO A 41 -21.73 5.65 -2.06
CA PRO A 41 -21.69 6.13 -3.44
C PRO A 41 -21.30 7.62 -3.53
N GLY A 42 -20.55 7.99 -4.57
CA GLY A 42 -19.96 9.32 -4.74
C GLY A 42 -18.78 9.61 -3.80
N VAL A 43 -18.31 8.61 -3.04
CA VAL A 43 -17.28 8.75 -2.01
C VAL A 43 -16.29 7.59 -2.06
N SER A 44 -16.74 6.38 -1.79
CA SER A 44 -15.85 5.20 -1.73
C SER A 44 -15.44 4.70 -3.12
N ASP A 45 -16.27 4.98 -4.11
CA ASP A 45 -16.21 4.58 -5.52
C ASP A 45 -15.65 5.66 -6.45
N VAL A 46 -15.18 6.80 -5.91
CA VAL A 46 -14.56 7.89 -6.69
C VAL A 46 -13.04 7.96 -6.46
N PHE A 47 -12.34 8.62 -7.37
CA PHE A 47 -10.89 8.80 -7.37
C PHE A 47 -10.32 9.38 -6.07
N GLY A 48 -11.07 10.24 -5.37
CA GLY A 48 -10.69 10.76 -4.06
C GLY A 48 -10.38 9.64 -3.06
N ALA A 49 -11.22 8.61 -2.98
CA ALA A 49 -10.96 7.51 -2.08
C ALA A 49 -9.79 6.60 -2.55
N SER A 50 -9.37 6.66 -3.81
CA SER A 50 -8.11 6.05 -4.27
C SER A 50 -6.89 6.77 -3.68
N LEU A 51 -6.92 8.11 -3.61
CA LEU A 51 -5.87 8.89 -2.95
C LEU A 51 -5.81 8.60 -1.44
N TRP A 52 -6.98 8.46 -0.80
CA TRP A 52 -7.06 8.02 0.60
C TRP A 52 -6.51 6.60 0.79
N THR A 53 -6.85 5.65 -0.07
CA THR A 53 -6.36 4.26 0.01
C THR A 53 -4.85 4.16 -0.21
N LEU A 54 -4.29 4.90 -1.18
CA LEU A 54 -2.84 4.98 -1.37
C LEU A 54 -2.14 5.56 -0.13
N ASN A 55 -2.65 6.67 0.40
CA ASN A 55 -2.16 7.24 1.66
C ASN A 55 -2.22 6.23 2.81
N PHE A 56 -3.35 5.52 2.95
CA PHE A 56 -3.55 4.55 4.01
C PHE A 56 -2.59 3.36 3.91
N PHE A 57 -2.35 2.80 2.72
CA PHE A 57 -1.37 1.73 2.55
C PHE A 57 0.05 2.16 2.93
N LEU A 58 0.48 3.35 2.51
CA LEU A 58 1.81 3.86 2.82
C LEU A 58 1.97 4.21 4.30
N TYR A 59 0.92 4.78 4.92
CA TYR A 59 0.82 4.99 6.36
C TYR A 59 0.93 3.67 7.14
N ALA A 60 0.10 2.68 6.80
CA ALA A 60 0.08 1.37 7.44
C ALA A 60 1.46 0.69 7.37
N ALA A 61 2.10 0.70 6.20
CA ALA A 61 3.47 0.19 6.04
C ALA A 61 4.48 0.98 6.90
N SER A 62 4.37 2.31 6.96
CA SER A 62 5.30 3.16 7.73
C SER A 62 5.26 2.96 9.25
N ILE A 63 4.13 2.46 9.80
CA ILE A 63 3.99 2.13 11.21
C ILE A 63 4.26 0.65 11.53
N GLY A 64 4.58 -0.18 10.52
CA GLY A 64 4.94 -1.60 10.69
C GLY A 64 3.81 -2.61 10.49
N ILE A 65 2.67 -2.22 9.91
CA ILE A 65 1.63 -3.18 9.50
C ILE A 65 2.14 -3.96 8.29
N SER A 66 2.25 -5.28 8.45
CA SER A 66 2.86 -6.18 7.46
C SER A 66 1.94 -6.52 6.30
N SER A 67 0.62 -6.36 6.47
CA SER A 67 -0.37 -6.60 5.41
C SER A 67 -1.70 -5.92 5.73
N VAL A 68 -2.38 -5.48 4.68
CA VAL A 68 -3.73 -4.90 4.71
C VAL A 68 -4.60 -5.66 3.72
N GLN A 69 -5.73 -6.17 4.18
CA GLN A 69 -6.78 -6.75 3.35
C GLN A 69 -7.92 -5.72 3.24
N MET A 70 -8.03 -5.08 2.08
CA MET A 70 -9.17 -4.19 1.81
C MET A 70 -10.44 -5.02 1.64
N HIS A 71 -11.51 -4.62 2.31
CA HIS A 71 -12.80 -5.29 2.27
C HIS A 71 -13.43 -5.10 0.89
N MET A 72 -13.74 -6.22 0.23
CA MET A 72 -14.36 -6.25 -1.08
C MET A 72 -15.53 -7.23 -1.08
N THR A 73 -16.67 -6.77 -1.56
CA THR A 73 -17.86 -7.59 -1.82
C THR A 73 -18.38 -7.30 -3.23
N ASP A 74 -19.32 -8.13 -3.69
CA ASP A 74 -20.02 -7.96 -4.97
C ASP A 74 -20.94 -6.72 -5.02
N ASN A 75 -21.25 -6.13 -3.87
CA ASN A 75 -22.15 -4.97 -3.73
C ASN A 75 -21.53 -3.74 -3.03
N SER A 76 -20.22 -3.76 -2.73
CA SER A 76 -19.55 -2.64 -2.06
C SER A 76 -19.02 -1.60 -3.05
N ASN A 77 -19.37 -0.35 -2.78
CA ASN A 77 -18.84 0.82 -3.49
C ASN A 77 -17.33 0.99 -3.27
N ALA A 78 -16.81 0.46 -2.16
CA ALA A 78 -15.39 0.54 -1.80
C ALA A 78 -14.53 -0.61 -2.36
N SER A 79 -15.12 -1.58 -3.05
CA SER A 79 -14.37 -2.66 -3.70
C SER A 79 -13.37 -2.12 -4.73
N ALA A 80 -12.22 -2.78 -4.89
CA ALA A 80 -11.29 -2.46 -5.98
C ALA A 80 -11.83 -2.85 -7.36
N TRP A 81 -12.69 -3.86 -7.41
CA TRP A 81 -13.24 -4.44 -8.63
C TRP A 81 -14.72 -4.74 -8.40
N GLN A 82 -15.55 -4.52 -9.42
CA GLN A 82 -16.95 -4.94 -9.44
C GLN A 82 -17.04 -6.31 -10.15
N PRO A 83 -17.32 -7.43 -9.45
CA PRO A 83 -17.25 -8.76 -10.05
C PRO A 83 -18.50 -9.16 -10.86
N ILE A 84 -19.64 -8.49 -10.63
CA ILE A 84 -20.93 -8.79 -11.27
C ILE A 84 -21.55 -7.54 -11.91
N PRO A 85 -22.36 -7.68 -12.97
CA PRO A 85 -23.09 -6.57 -13.58
C PRO A 85 -23.93 -5.81 -12.54
N MET A 86 -23.60 -4.54 -12.32
CA MET A 86 -24.23 -3.69 -11.30
C MET A 86 -24.04 -2.21 -11.67
N TYR A 87 -24.82 -1.32 -11.05
CA TYR A 87 -24.72 0.14 -11.23
C TYR A 87 -24.84 0.61 -12.70
N GLY A 88 -25.57 -0.13 -13.54
CA GLY A 88 -25.76 0.15 -14.97
C GLY A 88 -24.75 -0.53 -15.90
N HIS A 89 -23.67 -1.10 -15.38
CA HIS A 89 -22.69 -1.86 -16.17
C HIS A 89 -23.24 -3.25 -16.51
N GLN A 90 -22.97 -3.72 -17.73
CA GLN A 90 -23.40 -5.02 -18.25
C GLN A 90 -22.40 -6.15 -17.96
N THR A 91 -21.22 -5.82 -17.43
CA THR A 91 -20.11 -6.72 -17.14
C THR A 91 -19.52 -6.40 -15.77
N SER A 92 -18.47 -7.13 -15.38
CA SER A 92 -17.52 -6.62 -14.38
C SER A 92 -16.89 -5.30 -14.82
N PHE A 93 -16.28 -4.57 -13.87
CA PHE A 93 -15.46 -3.38 -14.16
C PHE A 93 -14.44 -3.07 -13.07
N VAL A 94 -13.38 -2.37 -13.45
CA VAL A 94 -12.34 -1.82 -12.58
C VAL A 94 -12.88 -0.56 -11.90
N ARG A 95 -12.79 -0.49 -10.56
CA ARG A 95 -13.15 0.73 -9.81
C ARG A 95 -11.91 1.62 -9.58
N PRO A 96 -12.07 2.92 -9.33
CA PRO A 96 -10.97 3.82 -8.96
C PRO A 96 -10.03 3.26 -7.90
N GLN A 97 -10.59 2.58 -6.89
CA GLN A 97 -9.86 1.90 -5.81
C GLN A 97 -8.75 0.94 -6.30
N TYR A 98 -8.93 0.29 -7.46
CA TYR A 98 -7.92 -0.60 -8.06
C TYR A 98 -6.59 0.11 -8.30
N TYR A 99 -6.63 1.37 -8.76
CA TYR A 99 -5.44 2.12 -9.15
C TYR A 99 -4.55 2.44 -7.94
N ALA A 100 -5.11 2.53 -6.72
CA ALA A 100 -4.33 2.62 -5.49
C ALA A 100 -3.63 1.29 -5.14
N HIS A 101 -4.25 0.15 -5.45
CA HIS A 101 -3.65 -1.19 -5.29
C HIS A 101 -2.52 -1.41 -6.31
N ALA A 102 -2.74 -1.04 -7.58
CA ALA A 102 -1.72 -1.04 -8.62
C ALA A 102 -0.52 -0.13 -8.26
N ALA A 103 -0.80 1.06 -7.71
CA ALA A 103 0.22 1.99 -7.27
C ALA A 103 1.07 1.42 -6.13
N VAL A 104 0.47 0.95 -5.04
CA VAL A 104 1.25 0.37 -3.94
C VAL A 104 2.01 -0.88 -4.40
N ALA A 105 1.44 -1.73 -5.25
CA ALA A 105 2.11 -2.90 -5.79
C ALA A 105 3.39 -2.56 -6.56
N GLN A 106 3.37 -1.52 -7.41
CA GLN A 106 4.58 -1.05 -8.09
C GLN A 106 5.58 -0.38 -7.13
N ILE A 107 5.09 0.41 -6.17
CA ILE A 107 5.94 1.07 -5.15
C ILE A 107 6.72 0.04 -4.33
N ILE A 108 6.04 -0.98 -3.79
CA ILE A 108 6.65 -1.98 -2.91
C ILE A 108 7.38 -3.09 -3.68
N GLY A 109 6.89 -3.45 -4.87
CA GLY A 109 7.49 -4.48 -5.72
C GLY A 109 8.86 -4.07 -6.28
N ASN A 110 9.07 -2.78 -6.56
CA ASN A 110 10.34 -2.26 -7.11
C ASN A 110 11.57 -2.58 -6.23
N GLY A 111 11.38 -2.74 -4.90
CA GLY A 111 12.45 -3.12 -3.98
C GLY A 111 12.61 -4.63 -3.72
N ASN A 112 11.89 -5.51 -4.44
CA ASN A 112 12.04 -6.98 -4.38
C ASN A 112 12.11 -7.54 -2.95
N GLY A 113 11.11 -7.21 -2.11
CA GLY A 113 11.01 -7.68 -0.72
C GLY A 113 11.90 -6.94 0.29
N THR A 114 12.77 -6.02 -0.15
CA THR A 114 13.60 -5.18 0.74
C THR A 114 12.97 -3.81 1.04
N THR A 115 11.77 -3.54 0.52
CA THR A 115 11.16 -2.21 0.59
C THR A 115 10.78 -1.82 2.02
N GLN A 116 11.22 -0.64 2.45
CA GLN A 116 10.84 0.01 3.70
C GLN A 116 10.22 1.37 3.39
N ILE A 117 9.15 1.75 4.09
CA ILE A 117 8.44 3.01 3.89
C ILE A 117 8.53 3.85 5.16
N SER A 118 8.79 5.15 5.02
CA SER A 118 8.81 6.10 6.13
C SER A 118 7.97 7.33 5.81
N ALA A 119 7.12 7.74 6.74
CA ALA A 119 6.32 8.96 6.60
C ALA A 119 7.21 10.21 6.75
N LEU A 120 7.15 11.11 5.78
CA LEU A 120 7.90 12.36 5.81
C LEU A 120 7.06 13.48 6.45
N LYS A 121 7.69 14.28 7.30
CA LYS A 121 7.08 15.49 7.84
C LYS A 121 7.02 16.55 6.73
N THR A 122 5.81 17.00 6.43
CA THR A 122 5.56 18.15 5.57
C THR A 122 5.58 19.43 6.42
N SER A 123 6.01 20.54 5.84
CA SER A 123 6.10 21.83 6.54
C SER A 123 5.86 22.98 5.57
N ASN A 124 5.46 24.15 6.09
CA ASN A 124 5.21 25.36 5.30
C ASN A 124 4.20 25.16 4.14
N VAL A 125 3.24 24.23 4.29
CA VAL A 125 2.28 23.88 3.22
C VAL A 125 1.24 24.98 2.96
N GLY A 126 0.96 25.83 3.95
CA GLY A 126 -0.06 26.87 3.88
C GLY A 126 -1.48 26.36 4.19
N ALA A 127 -2.34 27.24 4.70
CA ALA A 127 -3.65 26.86 5.26
C ALA A 127 -4.61 26.16 4.27
N SER A 128 -4.49 26.41 2.97
CA SER A 128 -5.29 25.73 1.92
C SER A 128 -4.91 24.28 1.70
N TYR A 129 -3.69 23.89 2.11
CA TYR A 129 -3.08 22.58 1.90
C TYR A 129 -2.79 21.84 3.21
N ASP A 130 -2.94 22.53 4.35
CA ASP A 130 -2.81 21.92 5.67
C ASP A 130 -3.72 20.70 5.81
N GLY A 131 -3.19 19.66 6.45
CA GLY A 131 -3.77 18.32 6.54
C GLY A 131 -4.12 17.59 5.24
N ARG A 132 -3.89 18.18 4.05
CA ARG A 132 -4.24 17.62 2.72
C ARG A 132 -3.02 17.09 1.95
N ILE A 133 -1.83 17.44 2.41
CA ILE A 133 -0.55 17.07 1.80
C ILE A 133 0.11 15.94 2.60
N ARG A 134 0.59 14.92 1.89
CA ARG A 134 1.35 13.79 2.44
C ARG A 134 2.55 13.44 1.57
N ALA A 135 3.61 12.97 2.22
CA ALA A 135 4.82 12.51 1.56
C ALA A 135 5.39 11.28 2.29
N TYR A 136 5.90 10.31 1.53
CA TYR A 136 6.47 9.06 2.04
C TYR A 136 7.78 8.77 1.31
N ALA A 137 8.87 8.57 2.05
CA ALA A 137 10.11 8.06 1.50
C ALA A 137 10.04 6.54 1.40
N VAL A 138 10.50 6.02 0.28
CA VAL A 138 10.53 4.59 -0.04
C VAL A 138 11.98 4.18 -0.23
N TYR A 139 12.43 3.27 0.61
CA TYR A 139 13.79 2.73 0.61
C TYR A 139 13.78 1.30 0.08
N ALA A 140 14.82 0.91 -0.64
CA ALA A 140 15.09 -0.48 -1.01
C ALA A 140 16.59 -0.74 -0.87
N ASN A 141 16.97 -1.92 -0.38
CA ASN A 141 18.37 -2.25 -0.06
C ASN A 141 19.05 -1.15 0.79
N ASP A 142 18.34 -0.65 1.80
CA ASP A 142 18.73 0.45 2.71
C ASP A 142 19.12 1.78 2.04
N LYS A 143 18.71 2.00 0.78
CA LYS A 143 18.92 3.24 0.01
C LYS A 143 17.59 3.89 -0.38
N LEU A 144 17.56 5.23 -0.41
CA LEU A 144 16.40 5.96 -0.91
C LEU A 144 16.21 5.64 -2.41
N GLN A 145 15.03 5.13 -2.75
CA GLN A 145 14.68 4.70 -4.10
C GLN A 145 13.65 5.65 -4.73
N SER A 146 12.61 6.02 -3.97
CA SER A 146 11.59 6.96 -4.44
C SER A 146 10.95 7.75 -3.31
N VAL A 147 10.22 8.81 -3.67
CA VAL A 147 9.34 9.54 -2.75
C VAL A 147 7.94 9.58 -3.35
N THR A 148 6.95 9.12 -2.59
CA THR A 148 5.53 9.27 -2.95
C THR A 148 5.00 10.58 -2.38
N LEU A 149 4.29 11.36 -3.19
CA LEU A 149 3.73 12.67 -2.85
C LEU A 149 2.22 12.64 -3.15
N ILE A 150 1.39 13.09 -2.21
CA ILE A 150 -0.08 13.06 -2.35
C ILE A 150 -0.61 14.47 -2.07
N ASN A 151 -1.37 15.02 -3.03
CA ASN A 151 -2.16 16.23 -2.86
C ASN A 151 -3.66 15.85 -2.86
N ALA A 152 -4.22 15.68 -1.66
CA ALA A 152 -5.64 15.38 -1.45
C ALA A 152 -6.51 16.64 -1.27
N LYS A 153 -6.00 17.83 -1.63
CA LYS A 153 -6.85 19.01 -1.81
C LYS A 153 -7.83 18.73 -2.95
N GLU A 154 -9.10 18.91 -2.65
CA GLU A 154 -10.19 18.53 -3.54
C GLU A 154 -10.27 19.44 -4.77
N ALA A 155 -10.39 18.82 -5.94
CA ALA A 155 -10.68 19.47 -7.21
C ALA A 155 -11.51 18.51 -8.06
N ASN A 156 -12.79 18.81 -8.24
CA ASN A 156 -13.74 17.99 -8.96
C ASN A 156 -13.57 18.13 -10.48
N ALA A 157 -14.05 17.17 -11.26
CA ALA A 157 -13.82 17.08 -12.70
C ALA A 157 -14.26 18.35 -13.43
N SER A 158 -15.40 18.92 -13.01
CA SER A 158 -15.99 20.18 -13.48
C SER A 158 -15.17 21.45 -13.19
N ALA A 159 -14.15 21.40 -12.33
CA ALA A 159 -13.30 22.55 -12.05
C ALA A 159 -12.38 22.84 -13.25
N SER A 160 -12.58 24.01 -13.88
CA SER A 160 -11.85 24.46 -15.07
C SER A 160 -10.37 24.74 -14.81
N ASN A 161 -10.05 25.30 -13.65
CA ASN A 161 -8.67 25.52 -13.19
C ASN A 161 -8.44 24.72 -11.91
N LYS A 162 -7.63 23.66 -12.00
CA LYS A 162 -7.24 22.83 -10.86
C LYS A 162 -5.88 23.32 -10.33
N GLY A 163 -5.80 23.63 -9.04
CA GLY A 163 -4.59 24.15 -8.42
C GLY A 163 -3.47 23.10 -8.36
N SER A 164 -2.31 23.49 -7.85
CA SER A 164 -1.21 22.56 -7.58
C SER A 164 -0.41 23.00 -6.34
N PHE A 165 0.24 22.02 -5.73
CA PHE A 165 1.22 22.21 -4.66
C PHE A 165 2.58 21.69 -5.13
N THR A 166 3.61 22.53 -5.04
CA THR A 166 4.98 22.15 -5.40
C THR A 166 5.72 21.60 -4.20
N PHE A 167 6.00 20.30 -4.21
CA PHE A 167 6.85 19.66 -3.24
C PHE A 167 8.32 19.96 -3.56
N ASN A 168 8.99 20.67 -2.67
CA ASN A 168 10.43 20.94 -2.77
C ASN A 168 11.19 19.80 -2.07
N LEU A 169 11.65 18.83 -2.84
CA LEU A 169 12.37 17.67 -2.33
C LEU A 169 13.87 17.95 -2.23
N ASN A 170 14.49 17.37 -1.21
CA ASN A 170 15.94 17.21 -1.11
C ASN A 170 16.22 15.70 -1.01
N LEU A 171 16.75 15.11 -2.09
CA LEU A 171 17.05 13.68 -2.19
C LEU A 171 18.49 13.36 -1.74
N GLY A 172 19.23 14.36 -1.25
CA GLY A 172 20.63 14.25 -0.81
C GLY A 172 21.65 14.41 -1.93
N SER A 173 22.85 14.87 -1.57
CA SER A 173 23.97 15.13 -2.51
C SER A 173 24.36 13.91 -3.34
N ASP A 174 24.21 12.70 -2.82
CA ASP A 174 24.46 11.44 -3.52
C ASP A 174 23.53 11.24 -4.74
N ASN A 175 22.46 12.04 -4.82
CA ASN A 175 21.50 12.11 -5.91
C ASN A 175 21.58 13.43 -6.69
N ALA A 176 22.67 14.20 -6.59
CA ALA A 176 22.89 15.40 -7.38
C ALA A 176 22.98 15.13 -8.89
N ASN A 177 22.38 16.02 -9.70
CA ASN A 177 22.33 15.94 -11.16
C ASN A 177 21.79 14.59 -11.71
N LYS A 178 20.98 13.87 -10.94
CA LYS A 178 20.32 12.64 -11.38
C LYS A 178 18.93 12.93 -11.91
N ASP A 179 18.56 12.15 -12.93
CA ASP A 179 17.20 12.07 -13.41
C ASP A 179 16.29 11.35 -12.41
N VAL A 180 15.08 11.88 -12.27
CA VAL A 180 13.98 11.30 -11.51
C VAL A 180 12.77 11.16 -12.42
N PHE A 181 12.13 10.01 -12.35
CA PHE A 181 11.01 9.61 -13.19
C PHE A 181 9.72 9.75 -12.37
N ILE A 182 8.72 10.43 -12.93
CA ILE A 182 7.51 10.82 -12.21
C ILE A 182 6.33 10.01 -12.73
N SER A 183 5.85 9.08 -11.90
CA SER A 183 4.67 8.25 -12.17
C SER A 183 3.44 8.84 -11.49
N TYR A 184 2.34 9.03 -12.21
CA TYR A 184 1.14 9.72 -11.73
C TYR A 184 0.01 8.74 -11.38
N LEU A 185 -0.66 8.96 -10.24
CA LEU A 185 -2.02 8.50 -9.94
C LEU A 185 -2.96 9.69 -10.14
N THR A 186 -3.81 9.63 -11.16
CA THR A 186 -4.62 10.78 -11.59
C THR A 186 -5.96 10.36 -12.20
N ALA A 187 -6.93 11.25 -12.17
CA ALA A 187 -8.19 11.21 -12.92
C ALA A 187 -8.62 12.67 -13.22
N ASP A 188 -9.74 12.89 -13.92
CA ASP A 188 -10.20 14.26 -14.22
C ASP A 188 -10.48 15.10 -12.97
N GLY A 189 -10.96 14.48 -11.88
CA GLY A 189 -11.18 15.11 -10.58
C GLY A 189 -11.31 14.11 -9.43
N ALA A 190 -11.52 14.61 -8.20
CA ALA A 190 -11.73 13.79 -7.00
C ALA A 190 -13.02 12.94 -7.06
N ASP A 191 -14.04 13.45 -7.73
CA ASP A 191 -15.37 12.87 -7.94
C ASP A 191 -15.45 11.90 -9.14
N SER A 192 -14.35 11.71 -9.88
CA SER A 192 -14.30 10.81 -11.03
C SER A 192 -14.47 9.34 -10.61
N GLN A 193 -15.55 8.69 -11.07
CA GLN A 193 -15.76 7.23 -10.98
C GLN A 193 -15.01 6.46 -12.08
N THR A 194 -14.58 7.12 -13.15
CA THR A 194 -13.91 6.54 -14.33
C THR A 194 -12.72 7.41 -14.76
N GLY A 195 -11.97 6.99 -15.78
CA GLY A 195 -10.83 7.78 -16.30
C GLY A 195 -9.62 7.87 -15.37
N VAL A 196 -9.60 7.05 -14.31
CA VAL A 196 -8.44 6.93 -13.42
C VAL A 196 -7.32 6.21 -14.15
N THR A 197 -6.08 6.69 -14.00
CA THR A 197 -4.87 6.06 -14.53
C THR A 197 -3.78 6.01 -13.48
N TRP A 198 -2.91 5.00 -13.60
CA TRP A 198 -1.72 4.86 -12.77
C TRP A 198 -0.49 4.65 -13.65
N ASN A 199 0.52 5.51 -13.51
CA ASN A 199 1.79 5.41 -14.25
C ASN A 199 1.58 5.34 -15.78
N GLY A 200 0.58 6.09 -16.28
CA GLY A 200 0.16 6.08 -17.69
C GLY A 200 -0.69 4.88 -18.10
N MET A 201 -0.99 3.94 -17.21
CA MET A 201 -1.74 2.71 -17.49
C MET A 201 -3.23 2.81 -17.10
N ALA A 202 -4.08 2.20 -17.92
CA ALA A 202 -5.45 1.82 -17.61
C ALA A 202 -5.55 0.27 -17.54
N TYR A 203 -6.61 -0.24 -16.92
CA TYR A 203 -6.87 -1.68 -16.78
C TYR A 203 -8.20 -2.05 -17.42
N ASP A 204 -8.24 -3.17 -18.13
CA ASP A 204 -9.43 -3.69 -18.79
C ASP A 204 -10.48 -4.22 -17.78
N ASP A 205 -11.74 -3.88 -18.01
CA ASP A 205 -12.89 -4.12 -17.11
C ASP A 205 -13.28 -5.59 -16.93
N VAL A 206 -12.79 -6.50 -17.79
CA VAL A 206 -13.14 -7.93 -17.76
C VAL A 206 -11.92 -8.81 -17.51
N THR A 207 -10.80 -8.51 -18.17
CA THR A 207 -9.58 -9.30 -18.12
C THR A 207 -8.56 -8.80 -17.09
N GLY A 208 -8.70 -7.56 -16.61
CA GLY A 208 -7.73 -6.91 -15.73
C GLY A 208 -6.37 -6.62 -16.40
N GLN A 209 -6.26 -6.78 -17.73
CA GLN A 209 -5.02 -6.53 -18.45
C GLN A 209 -4.68 -5.04 -18.46
N ALA A 210 -3.41 -4.73 -18.19
CA ALA A 210 -2.91 -3.36 -18.21
C ALA A 210 -2.62 -2.92 -19.64
N SER A 211 -3.07 -1.72 -20.03
CA SER A 211 -2.76 -1.10 -21.32
C SER A 211 -2.32 0.36 -21.15
N PRO A 212 -1.40 0.88 -21.99
CA PRO A 212 -1.03 2.29 -21.96
C PRO A 212 -2.21 3.17 -22.36
N SER A 213 -2.66 4.01 -21.43
CA SER A 213 -3.56 5.14 -21.68
C SER A 213 -2.79 6.41 -22.09
N GLN A 214 -1.51 6.50 -21.72
CA GLN A 214 -0.60 7.60 -22.03
C GLN A 214 0.80 7.03 -22.28
N ASN A 215 1.45 7.44 -23.36
CA ASN A 215 2.78 6.95 -23.77
C ASN A 215 3.94 7.89 -23.37
N SER A 216 3.67 8.90 -22.54
CA SER A 216 4.65 9.91 -22.13
C SER A 216 5.28 9.57 -20.77
N VAL A 217 6.59 9.31 -20.76
CA VAL A 217 7.37 9.23 -19.52
C VAL A 217 7.72 10.65 -19.08
N THR A 218 7.40 11.03 -17.84
CA THR A 218 7.81 12.32 -17.28
C THR A 218 9.12 12.17 -16.53
N VAL A 219 10.12 12.97 -16.91
CA VAL A 219 11.44 13.01 -16.28
C VAL A 219 11.75 14.44 -15.85
N ALA A 220 12.36 14.59 -14.68
CA ALA A 220 12.98 15.83 -14.24
C ALA A 220 14.40 15.52 -13.74
N THR A 221 15.29 16.51 -13.77
CA THR A 221 16.67 16.35 -13.26
C THR A 221 16.82 17.14 -11.96
N THR A 222 17.47 16.54 -10.97
CA THR A 222 17.81 17.19 -9.70
C THR A 222 18.95 18.21 -9.87
N ASP A 223 19.01 19.20 -8.98
CA ASP A 223 20.12 20.17 -8.95
C ASP A 223 21.44 19.55 -8.46
N GLY A 224 22.51 20.34 -8.45
CA GLY A 224 23.83 19.94 -7.95
C GLY A 224 23.89 19.57 -6.45
N ASN A 225 22.79 19.68 -5.71
CA ASN A 225 22.64 19.27 -4.31
C ASN A 225 21.61 18.12 -4.13
N GLY A 226 21.06 17.57 -5.22
CA GLY A 226 20.03 16.53 -5.20
C GLY A 226 18.61 17.03 -4.92
N LYS A 227 18.33 18.32 -5.16
CA LYS A 227 17.01 18.93 -4.94
C LYS A 227 16.18 18.95 -6.22
N VAL A 228 14.86 18.82 -6.09
CA VAL A 228 13.91 18.95 -7.21
C VAL A 228 12.57 19.50 -6.72
N GLY A 229 11.98 20.43 -7.47
CA GLY A 229 10.62 20.92 -7.25
C GLY A 229 9.63 20.12 -8.09
N VAL A 230 8.67 19.44 -7.45
CA VAL A 230 7.69 18.59 -8.13
C VAL A 230 6.27 19.16 -7.93
N PRO A 231 5.67 19.77 -8.97
CA PRO A 231 4.29 20.24 -8.90
C PRO A 231 3.32 19.06 -8.97
N VAL A 232 2.42 18.97 -7.99
CA VAL A 232 1.36 17.95 -7.92
C VAL A 232 0.02 18.64 -7.89
N ARG A 233 -0.83 18.35 -8.88
CA ARG A 233 -2.16 18.94 -9.01
C ARG A 233 -3.03 18.62 -7.81
N ASP A 234 -3.97 19.49 -7.49
CA ASP A 234 -5.07 19.22 -6.57
C ASP A 234 -5.81 17.96 -7.01
N SER A 235 -5.98 17.02 -6.09
CA SER A 235 -6.51 15.68 -6.35
C SER A 235 -5.63 14.92 -7.34
N GLN A 236 -4.40 14.63 -6.91
CA GLN A 236 -3.41 13.83 -7.62
C GLN A 236 -2.39 13.26 -6.61
N ALA A 237 -1.78 12.13 -6.96
CA ALA A 237 -0.56 11.66 -6.31
C ALA A 237 0.52 11.33 -7.35
N VAL A 238 1.79 11.41 -6.95
CA VAL A 238 2.92 11.03 -7.80
C VAL A 238 3.95 10.22 -7.03
N VAL A 239 4.70 9.38 -7.73
CA VAL A 239 5.92 8.74 -7.22
C VAL A 239 7.10 9.26 -8.02
N VAL A 240 8.06 9.85 -7.32
CA VAL A 240 9.31 10.37 -7.86
C VAL A 240 10.37 9.28 -7.65
N ASN A 241 10.61 8.45 -8.66
CA ASN A 241 11.57 7.34 -8.60
C ASN A 241 12.93 7.75 -9.18
N ILE A 242 14.02 7.46 -8.47
CA ILE A 242 15.35 7.95 -8.83
C ILE A 242 15.97 7.03 -9.89
N GLY A 243 16.41 7.59 -11.02
CA GLY A 243 17.24 6.91 -12.03
C GLY A 243 16.53 5.99 -13.03
N TRP A 244 15.30 5.54 -12.78
CA TRP A 244 14.53 4.73 -13.75
C TRP A 244 13.01 4.91 -13.61
N GLN A 245 12.25 4.59 -14.67
CA GLN A 245 10.78 4.59 -14.63
C GLN A 245 10.26 3.50 -13.69
N LEU A 246 9.33 3.83 -12.81
CA LEU A 246 8.72 2.86 -11.90
C LEU A 246 8.00 1.75 -12.70
N GLY A 247 8.13 0.49 -12.25
CA GLY A 247 7.45 -0.65 -12.86
C GLY A 247 8.19 -1.36 -14.01
N VAL A 248 9.35 -0.84 -14.46
CA VAL A 248 10.17 -1.53 -15.50
C VAL A 248 11.04 -2.66 -14.94
N ASN A 249 11.31 -2.65 -13.62
CA ASN A 249 12.05 -3.71 -12.96
C ASN A 249 11.13 -4.91 -12.71
N ALA A 250 11.57 -6.10 -13.13
CA ALA A 250 10.86 -7.33 -12.85
C ALA A 250 10.79 -7.59 -11.33
N VAL A 251 9.59 -7.88 -10.83
CA VAL A 251 9.39 -8.38 -9.47
C VAL A 251 9.86 -9.82 -9.42
N LEU A 252 10.92 -10.08 -8.66
CA LEU A 252 11.47 -11.41 -8.45
C LEU A 252 10.48 -12.21 -7.59
N LYS A 253 10.20 -13.46 -7.99
CA LYS A 253 9.50 -14.40 -7.12
C LYS A 253 10.32 -14.57 -5.83
N PRO A 254 9.73 -14.45 -4.63
CA PRO A 254 10.44 -14.77 -3.40
C PRO A 254 10.82 -16.25 -3.43
N ASP A 255 12.11 -16.55 -3.64
CA ASP A 255 12.62 -17.86 -3.30
C ASP A 255 12.67 -17.99 -1.77
N GLY A 256 12.56 -19.21 -1.25
CA GLY A 256 12.56 -19.46 0.20
C GLY A 256 13.86 -19.06 0.92
N SER A 257 14.92 -18.71 0.18
CA SER A 257 16.23 -18.34 0.71
C SER A 257 16.47 -16.83 0.82
N GLN A 258 15.68 -15.99 0.12
CA GLN A 258 15.75 -14.53 0.20
C GLN A 258 15.33 -13.96 1.56
N SER A 259 14.69 -14.77 2.42
CA SER A 259 14.36 -14.39 3.81
C SER A 259 15.57 -14.39 4.78
N LYS A 260 16.74 -13.95 4.31
CA LYS A 260 17.88 -13.60 5.18
C LYS A 260 17.63 -12.25 5.84
N LYS A 261 16.93 -12.29 6.98
CA LYS A 261 16.68 -11.13 7.84
C LYS A 261 18.01 -10.51 8.33
N SER A 262 18.47 -9.43 7.71
CA SER A 262 19.27 -8.43 8.40
C SER A 262 18.34 -7.67 9.35
N SER A 263 18.41 -7.97 10.64
CA SER A 263 17.70 -7.18 11.65
C SER A 263 18.36 -5.80 11.78
N ALA A 264 17.84 -4.82 11.05
CA ALA A 264 18.10 -3.40 11.27
C ALA A 264 17.45 -2.94 12.58
N ALA A 265 17.89 -3.51 13.71
CA ALA A 265 17.66 -2.93 15.01
C ALA A 265 18.39 -1.58 15.04
N SER A 266 17.66 -0.51 15.37
CA SER A 266 18.21 0.83 15.52
C SER A 266 19.42 0.80 16.46
N ARG A 267 20.61 1.11 15.95
CA ARG A 267 21.81 1.27 16.78
C ARG A 267 21.70 2.58 17.54
N ASP A 268 21.30 2.46 18.81
CA ASP A 268 21.36 3.57 19.75
C ASP A 268 22.82 4.01 19.97
N LEU A 269 23.06 5.32 19.96
CA LEU A 269 24.39 5.92 20.10
C LEU A 269 24.67 6.19 21.58
N GLY A 270 25.01 5.15 22.36
CA GLY A 270 25.15 5.30 23.81
C GLY A 270 25.99 4.25 24.57
N ARG A 271 27.29 4.55 24.74
CA ARG A 271 28.03 4.35 26.01
C ARG A 271 28.33 2.91 26.53
N GLY A 272 29.33 2.27 25.91
CA GLY A 272 30.55 1.73 26.56
C GLY A 272 30.51 0.62 27.63
N GLY A 273 31.30 -0.44 27.40
CA GLY A 273 32.01 -1.18 28.47
C GLY A 273 31.88 -2.72 28.47
N GLY A 274 32.95 -3.43 28.07
CA GLY A 274 33.20 -4.87 28.36
C GLY A 274 32.30 -5.91 27.63
N GLY A 275 32.79 -7.08 27.21
CA GLY A 275 34.16 -7.61 27.34
C GLY A 275 34.28 -9.11 27.64
N VAL A 276 33.33 -9.97 27.24
CA VAL A 276 33.43 -11.46 27.22
C VAL A 276 32.48 -12.02 26.14
N GLY A 277 32.73 -13.10 25.38
CA GLY A 277 34.00 -13.82 25.14
C GLY A 277 33.92 -15.37 25.19
N GLY A 278 33.40 -16.06 24.16
CA GLY A 278 33.52 -17.53 24.08
C GLY A 278 32.61 -18.32 23.11
N CYS A 279 33.27 -19.20 22.33
CA CYS A 279 32.83 -20.51 21.82
C CYS A 279 31.94 -20.65 20.56
N VAL A 280 32.50 -21.44 19.63
CA VAL A 280 31.92 -21.94 18.37
C VAL A 280 31.59 -23.43 18.55
N GLY A 281 30.51 -23.91 17.92
CA GLY A 281 30.20 -25.34 17.83
C GLY A 281 29.14 -25.59 16.76
N GLY A 282 29.45 -26.43 15.77
CA GLY A 282 28.53 -26.78 14.68
C GLY A 282 28.52 -28.29 14.42
N CYS A 283 27.38 -28.77 13.92
CA CYS A 283 27.07 -30.05 13.26
C CYS A 283 25.72 -29.80 12.55
N GLY A 284 25.37 -30.38 11.41
CA GLY A 284 26.03 -31.34 10.51
C GLY A 284 24.95 -31.86 9.55
N ASP A 285 25.26 -32.03 8.26
CA ASP A 285 24.24 -32.26 7.22
C ASP A 285 23.56 -33.65 7.28
N GLY A 286 22.34 -33.72 6.75
CA GLY A 286 21.60 -34.96 6.57
C GLY A 286 20.59 -34.85 5.43
N ALA A 287 20.95 -35.34 4.23
CA ALA A 287 20.08 -35.37 3.06
C ALA A 287 19.46 -36.76 2.84
N CYS A 288 18.20 -36.80 2.39
CA CYS A 288 17.58 -38.00 1.82
C CYS A 288 16.79 -37.56 0.58
N GLY A 289 17.03 -38.23 -0.56
CA GLY A 289 16.36 -37.95 -1.83
C GLY A 289 15.20 -38.90 -2.12
N GLY A 290 14.36 -38.49 -3.06
CA GLY A 290 13.31 -39.28 -3.70
C GLY A 290 13.01 -38.63 -5.05
N GLY A 291 12.89 -39.40 -6.12
CA GLY A 291 12.91 -38.86 -7.49
C GLY A 291 11.67 -39.18 -8.32
N GLY A 292 11.66 -38.62 -9.53
CA GLY A 292 10.92 -39.17 -10.67
C GLY A 292 9.52 -38.60 -10.92
N GLY A 293 9.42 -37.70 -11.90
CA GLY A 293 8.17 -37.28 -12.51
C GLY A 293 8.46 -36.34 -13.67
N VAL A 294 8.21 -36.80 -14.90
CA VAL A 294 8.31 -35.99 -16.14
C VAL A 294 6.91 -35.93 -16.73
N ASP A 295 6.32 -34.75 -16.73
CA ASP A 295 5.13 -34.40 -17.50
C ASP A 295 5.34 -33.01 -18.12
N GLY A 296 4.82 -32.81 -19.32
CA GLY A 296 5.12 -31.63 -20.14
C GLY A 296 4.29 -30.41 -19.75
N ASP A 297 4.95 -29.31 -19.41
CA ASP A 297 4.30 -28.01 -19.18
C ASP A 297 3.84 -27.38 -20.51
N VAL A 298 2.54 -27.22 -20.65
CA VAL A 298 1.94 -26.23 -21.56
C VAL A 298 1.88 -24.90 -20.79
N GLU A 299 2.63 -23.90 -21.24
CA GLU A 299 2.65 -22.60 -20.55
C GLU A 299 1.25 -21.96 -20.51
N SER A 300 0.70 -21.79 -19.31
CA SER A 300 -0.35 -20.82 -19.04
C SER A 300 0.09 -19.90 -17.89
N LEU A 301 0.17 -18.59 -18.18
CA LEU A 301 0.56 -17.57 -17.21
C LEU A 301 -0.56 -17.31 -16.21
N SER A 302 -0.68 -18.21 -15.23
CA SER A 302 -1.62 -18.07 -14.11
C SER A 302 -1.03 -17.16 -13.03
N PHE A 303 -1.56 -15.93 -12.91
CA PHE A 303 -1.34 -15.10 -11.72
C PHE A 303 -2.05 -15.74 -10.52
N VAL A 304 -1.28 -16.19 -9.53
CA VAL A 304 -1.82 -16.84 -8.33
C VAL A 304 -2.45 -15.79 -7.40
N PHE A 305 -3.75 -15.58 -7.53
CA PHE A 305 -4.58 -15.23 -6.39
C PHE A 305 -4.64 -16.43 -5.45
N LEU A 306 -4.21 -16.27 -4.20
CA LEU A 306 -4.35 -17.31 -3.18
C LEU A 306 -5.80 -17.40 -2.67
N LEU A 307 -6.67 -17.99 -3.50
CA LEU A 307 -7.93 -18.60 -3.06
C LEU A 307 -7.66 -20.04 -2.60
N SER A 308 -7.10 -20.19 -1.40
CA SER A 308 -6.90 -21.51 -0.78
C SER A 308 -8.13 -21.92 0.05
N ASN A 309 -9.04 -22.67 -0.57
CA ASN A 309 -10.03 -23.58 0.04
C ASN A 309 -10.49 -23.29 1.49
N TRP A 310 -11.47 -22.39 1.67
CA TRP A 310 -12.32 -22.40 2.88
C TRP A 310 -13.79 -22.52 2.48
N ARG A 311 -14.50 -23.49 3.07
CA ARG A 311 -15.94 -23.68 2.88
C ARG A 311 -16.69 -22.44 3.36
N ILE A 312 -17.63 -21.97 2.53
CA ILE A 312 -18.58 -20.93 2.89
C ILE A 312 -19.32 -21.36 4.17
N TRP A 313 -19.14 -20.57 5.24
CA TRP A 313 -20.04 -20.57 6.39
C TRP A 313 -20.85 -19.27 6.36
N SER A 314 -22.00 -19.32 5.72
CA SER A 314 -23.03 -18.29 5.85
C SER A 314 -23.64 -18.39 7.24
N TYR A 315 -23.19 -17.58 8.19
CA TYR A 315 -23.80 -17.53 9.52
C TYR A 315 -25.10 -16.71 9.48
N PHE A 316 -26.22 -17.43 9.41
CA PHE A 316 -27.54 -16.93 9.78
C PHE A 316 -27.52 -16.42 11.22
N PHE A 317 -28.04 -15.22 11.47
CA PHE A 317 -28.35 -14.78 12.83
C PHE A 317 -29.56 -15.53 13.37
N LEU A 318 -29.33 -16.39 14.38
CA LEU A 318 -30.38 -17.01 15.18
C LEU A 318 -30.13 -16.68 16.66
N SER A 319 -31.05 -15.90 17.23
CA SER A 319 -30.93 -15.40 18.60
C SER A 319 -31.42 -16.44 19.59
N PHE A 320 -30.55 -16.90 20.50
CA PHE A 320 -30.95 -17.67 21.68
C PHE A 320 -30.18 -17.24 22.92
N GLY A 321 -30.87 -17.23 24.07
CA GLY A 321 -30.43 -16.61 25.30
C GLY A 321 -29.38 -17.39 26.10
N PHE A 322 -28.71 -16.68 27.00
CA PHE A 322 -27.69 -17.23 27.90
C PHE A 322 -28.29 -18.05 29.05
N THR A 323 -27.70 -19.23 29.29
CA THR A 323 -27.63 -19.85 30.62
C THR A 323 -26.20 -20.31 30.89
N HIS A 324 -25.64 -19.93 32.03
CA HIS A 324 -24.26 -20.20 32.43
C HIS A 324 -24.05 -21.63 32.94
N CYS A 325 -22.89 -22.22 32.65
CA CYS A 325 -22.21 -23.18 33.53
C CYS A 325 -20.68 -23.14 33.27
N PRO A 326 -19.80 -23.12 34.29
CA PRO A 326 -18.37 -22.86 34.10
C PRO A 326 -17.50 -24.12 33.92
N CYS A 327 -16.21 -23.88 33.66
CA CYS A 327 -15.05 -24.81 33.67
C CYS A 327 -14.57 -25.41 32.33
N ALA A 328 -13.78 -24.63 31.59
CA ALA A 328 -12.63 -25.13 30.83
C ALA A 328 -11.57 -24.03 30.66
N HIS A 329 -10.33 -24.28 31.09
CA HIS A 329 -9.20 -23.38 30.81
C HIS A 329 -8.76 -23.56 29.35
N SER A 330 -9.08 -22.60 28.49
CA SER A 330 -8.58 -22.52 27.11
C SER A 330 -7.87 -21.18 26.90
N ARG A 331 -6.68 -21.21 26.29
CA ARG A 331 -5.90 -20.00 26.00
C ARG A 331 -6.64 -19.20 24.91
N SER A 332 -7.15 -18.04 25.29
CA SER A 332 -7.93 -17.17 24.41
C SER A 332 -7.08 -16.63 23.26
N VAL A 333 -7.34 -17.10 22.03
CA VAL A 333 -6.97 -16.35 20.82
C VAL A 333 -7.98 -15.21 20.70
N GLY A 334 -7.54 -13.99 21.04
CA GLY A 334 -8.39 -12.81 20.99
C GLY A 334 -8.71 -12.41 19.55
N PHE A 335 -9.90 -12.77 19.06
CA PHE A 335 -10.48 -12.15 17.88
C PHE A 335 -10.95 -10.73 18.24
N PHE A 336 -10.11 -9.74 17.96
CA PHE A 336 -10.50 -8.34 18.03
C PHE A 336 -11.32 -7.99 16.79
N TYR A 337 -12.62 -7.74 16.98
CA TYR A 337 -13.45 -7.12 15.96
C TYR A 337 -12.91 -5.71 15.66
N GLY A 338 -12.68 -5.43 14.38
CA GLY A 338 -12.26 -4.10 13.94
C GLY A 338 -13.35 -3.07 14.23
N GLY A 339 -12.98 -1.97 14.88
CA GLY A 339 -13.88 -0.83 15.02
C GLY A 339 -14.12 -0.18 13.65
N VAL A 340 -15.37 0.13 13.33
CA VAL A 340 -15.73 0.86 12.11
C VAL A 340 -15.21 2.29 12.21
N ALA A 341 -14.18 2.61 11.44
CA ALA A 341 -13.76 4.00 11.21
C ALA A 341 -14.66 4.60 10.11
N TYR A 342 -15.29 5.73 10.41
CA TYR A 342 -16.00 6.54 9.41
C TYR A 342 -15.02 7.58 8.86
N ALA A 343 -14.68 7.51 7.57
CA ALA A 343 -13.83 8.49 6.92
C ALA A 343 -14.61 9.32 5.87
N LEU A 344 -15.15 10.45 6.34
CA LEU A 344 -15.57 11.62 5.55
C LEU A 344 -15.34 12.89 6.36
#